data_AF-A0A0F8ZD35-F1
#
_entry.id   AF-A0A0F8ZD35-F1
#
_cell.length_a   1.000
_cell.length_b   1.000
_cell.length_c   1.000
_cell.angle_alpha   90.00
_cell.angle_beta   90.00
_cell.angle_gamma   90.00
#
_symmetry.space_group_name_H-M   'P 1'
#
loop_
_entity.id
_entity.type
_entity.pdbx_description
1 polymer ?
#
loop_
_entity_poly.entity_id
_entity_poly.type
_entity_poly.pdbx_seq_one_letter_code
_entity_poly.pdbx_strand_id
1 'polypeptide(L)'
;MVLSHFDEAGQARMVDVSAKPVTQRTATARGAVTMAPETFRRLADKALEKGDVLGVARLAGIMGAKRTPELIPLSHPLPLSSVTVEFDLREE
;
A
#
# COMPACT_ATOMS: atom_id res chain seq x y z
N MET A 1 -7.13 -19.26 -16.57
CA MET A 1 -6.10 -18.96 -15.54
C MET A 1 -6.51 -19.68 -14.26
N VAL A 2 -5.61 -20.44 -13.64
CA VAL A 2 -5.87 -21.13 -12.36
C VAL A 2 -5.60 -20.13 -11.22
N LEU A 3 -6.54 -19.98 -10.29
CA LEU A 3 -6.36 -19.13 -9.11
C LEU A 3 -5.42 -19.86 -8.12
N SER A 4 -4.24 -19.30 -7.85
CA SER A 4 -3.24 -19.99 -7.02
C SER A 4 -3.62 -20.08 -5.54
N HIS A 5 -4.45 -19.15 -5.05
CA HIS A 5 -4.90 -19.09 -3.65
C HIS A 5 -6.09 -20.00 -3.33
N PHE A 6 -6.52 -20.82 -4.29
CA PHE A 6 -7.53 -21.85 -4.08
C PHE A 6 -6.92 -23.22 -4.37
N ASP A 7 -7.38 -24.24 -3.66
CA ASP A 7 -7.08 -25.63 -3.97
C ASP A 7 -8.05 -26.21 -5.02
N GLU A 8 -7.91 -27.49 -5.35
CA GLU A 8 -8.74 -28.19 -6.34
C GLU A 8 -10.20 -28.32 -5.90
N ALA A 9 -10.48 -28.23 -4.59
CA ALA A 9 -11.82 -28.23 -4.01
C ALA A 9 -12.41 -26.81 -3.88
N GLY A 10 -11.69 -25.78 -4.35
CA GLY A 10 -12.11 -24.38 -4.27
C GLY A 10 -11.98 -23.77 -2.87
N GLN A 11 -11.20 -24.39 -1.96
CA GLN A 11 -10.93 -23.86 -0.63
C GLN A 11 -9.72 -22.91 -0.66
N ALA A 12 -9.80 -21.84 0.13
CA ALA A 12 -8.72 -20.87 0.26
C ALA A 12 -7.48 -21.50 0.90
N ARG A 13 -6.30 -21.25 0.33
CA ARG A 13 -5.01 -21.69 0.87
C ARG A 13 -3.91 -20.65 0.69
N MET A 14 -2.99 -20.60 1.64
CA MET A 14 -1.72 -19.89 1.47
C MET A 14 -0.80 -20.77 0.60
N VAL A 15 -0.25 -20.20 -0.47
CA VAL A 15 0.57 -20.95 -1.43
C VAL A 15 1.94 -21.26 -0.83
N ASP A 16 2.40 -22.51 -0.87
CA ASP A 16 3.79 -22.81 -0.50
C ASP A 16 4.77 -22.22 -1.55
N VAL A 17 5.73 -21.44 -1.07
CA VAL A 17 6.77 -20.78 -1.88
C VAL A 17 8.18 -21.20 -1.48
N SER A 18 8.34 -22.21 -0.60
CA SER A 18 9.61 -22.67 -0.05
C SER A 18 10.64 -23.07 -1.13
N ALA A 19 10.19 -23.69 -2.21
CA ALA A 19 11.05 -24.12 -3.32
C ALA A 19 11.46 -22.96 -4.27
N LYS A 20 10.91 -21.75 -4.09
CA LYS A 20 11.23 -20.61 -4.95
C LYS A 20 12.53 -19.94 -4.49
N PRO A 21 13.47 -19.64 -5.40
CA PRO A 21 14.70 -18.95 -5.03
C PRO A 21 14.40 -17.51 -4.54
N VAL A 22 15.19 -17.06 -3.56
CA VAL A 22 15.17 -15.68 -3.10
C VAL A 22 15.80 -14.79 -4.16
N THR A 23 15.07 -13.76 -4.58
CA THR A 23 15.52 -12.76 -5.55
C THR A 23 15.17 -11.37 -5.04
N GLN A 24 15.85 -10.34 -5.52
CA GLN A 24 15.40 -8.97 -5.29
C GLN A 24 14.07 -8.75 -6.01
N ARG A 25 13.14 -8.06 -5.33
CA ARG A 25 11.79 -7.79 -5.82
C ARG A 25 11.42 -6.35 -5.50
N THR A 26 10.73 -5.71 -6.44
CA THR A 26 10.15 -4.38 -6.27
C THR A 26 8.73 -4.37 -6.81
N ALA A 27 7.89 -3.51 -6.26
CA ALA A 27 6.53 -3.27 -6.72
C ALA A 27 6.17 -1.80 -6.49
N THR A 28 5.42 -1.22 -7.42
CA THR A 28 4.92 0.16 -7.32
C THR A 28 3.42 0.16 -7.55
N ALA A 29 2.69 0.84 -6.67
CA ALA A 29 1.25 1.05 -6.78
C ALA A 29 0.95 2.56 -6.69
N ARG A 30 -0.18 2.98 -7.26
CA ARG A 30 -0.65 4.37 -7.22
C ARG A 30 -2.16 4.42 -6.97
N GLY A 31 -2.61 5.51 -6.36
CA GLY A 31 -4.02 5.83 -6.16
C GLY A 31 -4.20 7.35 -6.16
N ALA A 32 -5.45 7.80 -6.17
CA ALA A 32 -5.80 9.21 -6.13
C ALA A 32 -6.88 9.46 -5.07
N VAL A 33 -6.86 10.67 -4.50
CA VAL A 33 -7.90 11.16 -3.58
C VAL A 33 -8.45 12.45 -4.17
N THR A 34 -9.68 12.39 -4.68
CA THR A 34 -10.40 13.58 -5.15
C THR A 34 -11.00 14.32 -3.96
N MET A 35 -10.93 15.63 -3.99
CA MET A 35 -11.45 16.50 -2.94
C MET A 35 -11.98 17.80 -3.52
N ALA A 36 -12.71 18.58 -2.71
CA ALA A 36 -13.16 19.90 -3.13
C ALA A 36 -11.96 20.84 -3.43
N PRO A 37 -12.09 21.78 -4.39
CA PRO A 37 -11.01 22.71 -4.72
C PRO A 37 -10.50 23.51 -3.52
N GLU A 38 -11.38 23.91 -2.61
CA GLU A 38 -10.99 24.62 -1.39
C GLU A 38 -10.10 23.75 -0.48
N THR A 39 -10.43 22.47 -0.32
CA THR A 39 -9.62 21.51 0.46
C THR A 39 -8.25 21.31 -0.16
N PHE A 40 -8.19 21.17 -1.50
CA PHE A 40 -6.93 21.06 -2.22
C PHE A 40 -6.05 22.29 -1.99
N ARG A 41 -6.63 23.49 -2.13
CA ARG A 41 -5.92 24.75 -1.94
C ARG A 41 -5.37 24.88 -0.52
N ARG A 42 -6.17 24.55 0.50
CA ARG A 42 -5.72 24.53 1.91
C ARG A 42 -4.60 23.51 2.14
N LEU A 43 -4.65 22.35 1.50
CA LEU A 43 -3.61 21.32 1.58
C LEU A 43 -2.31 21.82 0.93
N ALA A 44 -2.39 22.38 -0.27
CA ALA A 44 -1.25 22.93 -1.01
C ALA A 44 -0.58 24.09 -0.25
N ASP A 45 -1.40 24.98 0.32
CA ASP A 45 -0.94 26.13 1.12
C ASP A 45 -0.45 25.74 2.53
N LYS A 46 -0.50 24.45 2.89
CA LYS A 46 -0.18 23.93 4.25
C LYS A 46 -0.98 24.62 5.37
N ALA A 47 -2.20 25.07 5.05
CA ALA A 47 -3.07 25.85 5.94
C ALA A 47 -4.16 24.98 6.61
N LEU A 48 -3.89 23.69 6.79
CA LEU A 48 -4.80 22.77 7.48
C LEU A 48 -4.56 22.83 8.99
N GLU A 49 -5.65 22.97 9.75
CA GLU A 49 -5.63 23.04 11.22
C GLU A 49 -5.01 21.80 11.88
N LYS A 50 -4.99 20.66 11.16
CA LYS A 50 -4.46 19.38 11.63
C LYS A 50 -2.93 19.23 11.45
N GLY A 51 -2.23 20.25 10.94
CA GLY A 51 -0.79 20.20 10.71
C GLY A 51 -0.41 19.47 9.42
N ASP A 52 0.73 18.77 9.42
CA ASP A 52 1.28 18.10 8.22
C ASP A 52 0.51 16.82 7.86
N VAL A 53 -0.57 17.00 7.10
CA VAL A 53 -1.43 15.89 6.66
C VAL A 53 -0.71 14.91 5.74
N LEU A 54 0.16 15.39 4.83
CA LEU A 54 0.90 14.52 3.92
C LEU A 54 2.00 13.73 4.66
N GLY A 55 2.64 14.34 5.66
CA GLY A 55 3.58 13.65 6.54
C GLY A 55 2.90 12.50 7.30
N VAL A 56 1.73 12.76 7.90
CA VAL A 56 0.93 11.73 8.57
C VAL A 56 0.50 10.64 7.59
N ALA A 57 0.01 11.00 6.41
CA ALA A 57 -0.38 10.04 5.38
C ALA A 57 0.80 9.16 4.91
N ARG A 58 2.01 9.74 4.81
CA ARG A 58 3.23 8.99 4.47
C ARG A 58 3.56 7.94 5.52
N LEU A 59 3.54 8.32 6.80
CA LEU A 59 3.77 7.39 7.90
C LEU A 59 2.73 6.28 7.92
N ALA A 60 1.46 6.64 7.75
CA ALA A 60 0.36 5.67 7.69
C ALA A 60 0.54 4.68 6.53
N GLY A 61 0.94 5.13 5.34
CA GLY A 61 1.22 4.26 4.20
C GLY A 61 2.39 3.31 4.45
N ILE A 62 3.48 3.78 5.06
CA ILE A 62 4.63 2.95 5.43
C ILE A 62 4.22 1.90 6.48
N MET A 63 3.43 2.28 7.48
CA MET A 63 2.89 1.35 8.48
C MET A 63 1.95 0.33 7.84
N GLY A 64 1.06 0.76 6.94
CA GLY A 64 0.16 -0.11 6.21
C GLY A 64 0.90 -1.16 5.40
N ALA A 65 1.95 -0.78 4.67
CA ALA A 65 2.77 -1.70 3.90
C ALA A 65 3.39 -2.81 4.78
N LYS A 66 3.92 -2.46 5.95
CA LYS A 66 4.50 -3.42 6.90
C LYS A 66 3.45 -4.35 7.52
N ARG A 67 2.21 -3.88 7.68
CA ARG A 67 1.09 -4.65 8.24
C ARG A 67 0.27 -5.41 7.19
N THR A 68 0.66 -5.36 5.91
CA THR A 68 0.00 -6.09 4.82
C THR A 68 -0.32 -7.56 5.17
N PRO A 69 0.60 -8.38 5.71
CA PRO A 69 0.29 -9.78 6.04
C PRO A 69 -0.70 -9.94 7.20
N GLU A 70 -0.91 -8.92 8.02
CA GLU A 70 -1.96 -8.92 9.06
C GLU A 70 -3.34 -8.57 8.47
N LEU A 71 -3.36 -7.77 7.40
CA LEU A 71 -4.59 -7.27 6.77
C LEU A 71 -5.10 -8.16 5.64
N ILE A 72 -4.20 -8.85 4.92
CA ILE A 72 -4.51 -9.67 3.75
C ILE A 72 -4.33 -11.16 4.11
N PRO A 73 -5.43 -11.93 4.28
CA PRO A 73 -5.39 -13.24 4.95
C PRO A 73 -4.42 -14.29 4.40
N LEU A 74 -4.15 -14.27 3.09
CA LEU A 74 -3.30 -15.27 2.42
C LEU A 74 -1.97 -14.69 1.93
N SER A 75 -1.62 -13.47 2.34
CA SER A 75 -0.33 -12.86 2.04
C SER A 75 0.76 -13.44 2.94
N HIS A 76 1.91 -13.77 2.35
CA HIS A 76 3.07 -14.20 3.14
C HIS A 76 3.66 -13.03 3.93
N PRO A 77 4.09 -13.27 5.19
CA PRO A 77 4.91 -12.30 5.89
C PRO A 77 6.27 -12.16 5.20
N LEU A 78 6.66 -10.93 4.86
CA LEU A 78 7.91 -10.63 4.17
C LEU A 78 8.70 -9.53 4.90
N PRO A 79 10.03 -9.69 5.09
CA PRO A 79 10.86 -8.62 5.61
C PRO A 79 11.05 -7.53 4.54
N LEU A 80 10.33 -6.43 4.66
CA LEU A 80 10.47 -5.30 3.74
C LEU A 80 11.81 -4.58 3.98
N SER A 81 12.65 -4.49 2.94
CA SER A 81 13.92 -3.77 3.01
C SER A 81 13.76 -2.25 2.89
N SER A 82 12.77 -1.78 2.13
CA SER A 82 12.47 -0.35 1.94
C SER A 82 11.00 -0.17 1.59
N VAL A 83 10.41 0.93 2.06
CA VAL A 83 9.06 1.38 1.68
C VAL A 83 9.10 2.89 1.51
N THR A 84 8.64 3.36 0.35
CA THR A 84 8.49 4.79 0.06
C THR A 84 7.04 5.06 -0.34
N VAL A 85 6.50 6.18 0.13
CA VAL A 85 5.17 6.69 -0.24
C VAL A 85 5.37 8.12 -0.66
N GLU A 86 4.91 8.49 -1.86
CA GLU A 86 5.08 9.82 -2.45
C GLU A 86 3.71 10.39 -2.80
N PHE A 87 3.63 11.72 -2.79
CA PHE A 87 2.41 12.45 -3.12
C PHE A 87 2.72 13.45 -4.22
N ASP A 88 1.81 13.51 -5.19
CA ASP A 88 1.83 14.47 -6.28
C ASP A 88 0.51 15.24 -6.22
N LEU A 89 0.59 16.55 -6.00
CA LEU A 89 -0.57 17.42 -5.95
C LEU A 89 -0.88 17.89 -7.37
N ARG A 90 -1.97 17.38 -7.94
CA ARG A 90 -2.43 17.74 -9.28
C ARG A 90 -3.73 18.52 -9.20
N GLU A 91 -3.73 19.70 -9.80
CA GLU A 91 -4.97 20.35 -10.22
C GLU A 91 -5.47 19.59 -11.45
N GLU A 92 -6.76 19.27 -11.47
CA GLU A 92 -7.43 18.59 -12.58
C GLU A 92 -7.73 19.57 -13.72
#